data_AF-A0A1D1XJN2-F1
#
_entry.id   AF-A0A1D1XJN2-F1
#
_cell.length_a   1.000
_cell.length_b   1.000
_cell.length_c   1.000
_cell.angle_alpha   90.00
_cell.angle_beta   90.00
_cell.angle_gamma   90.00
#
_symmetry.space_group_name_H-M   'P 1'
#
loop_
_entity.id
_entity.type
_entity.pdbx_description
1 polymer ?
#
loop_
_entity_poly.entity_id
_entity_poly.type
_entity_poly.pdbx_seq_one_letter_code
_entity_poly.pdbx_strand_id
1 'polypeptide(L)'
;MDTFLFTSESVNEGHPDKLCDQISDAVLDACLAQDSDSKVACETCTKTNMVMVFGEITTKAKVDYEKIVRDTCRAIGFVSDDVGLDADHCKVLVNIEQQSPDIAQGVHGHFTKRPEEIGAGDQGHMFGYATDETPELMPLSHVLATKLGARLTEVRKDGTCPWLRPDGKTQVTVEYRNEGGAMVPVRVHTVLISTQHDETVTNDEIAADLKEHVIKPVIPDKYLDQNTIFHLNPSGRFVIGGPHGDAGLTGRKIIIDTYGGWGAHGGGAFSGKDPTKVDRSGAYIVRQAAKSLVANGLARRCIVQVSYAIGVPEPLSVFVDTYGTGKIPDKDILQIVKNNFDFRPGMITINLDLKKGGDRFIKTAAYGHFGRDDPDFTWEVVKPLQWGDKAPAPAPAAILSTPPALQPHGVVSHPRMRVLLRRGDGGVGDPRRQEIHPQPRVLCFLGPGEESAGNPDRVARLLGAPFAWRRGRQLRGDRGCGFLRADARAAHAVGSRRPHRCRRLPQDRILVRPV
;
A
#
# COMPACT_ATOMS: atom_id res chain seq x y z
N MET A 1 18.71 28.09 16.98
CA MET A 1 17.85 27.66 15.87
C MET A 1 17.18 26.41 16.35
N ASP A 2 15.86 26.37 16.32
CA ASP A 2 15.14 25.29 16.96
C ASP A 2 15.04 24.11 15.99
N THR A 3 15.54 22.96 16.43
CA THR A 3 15.40 21.68 15.73
C THR A 3 14.36 20.82 16.41
N PHE A 4 13.84 19.82 15.68
CA PHE A 4 12.93 18.83 16.23
C PHE A 4 13.27 17.44 15.68
N LEU A 5 12.85 16.40 16.39
CA LEU A 5 13.04 15.01 15.97
C LEU A 5 11.77 14.50 15.30
N PHE A 6 11.92 13.83 14.16
CA PHE A 6 10.84 13.10 13.49
C PHE A 6 11.31 11.67 13.19
N THR A 7 10.42 10.70 13.36
CA THR A 7 10.74 9.29 13.22
C THR A 7 9.82 8.63 12.20
N SER A 8 10.41 7.83 11.31
CA SER A 8 9.67 6.92 10.43
C SER A 8 10.22 5.51 10.56
N GLU A 9 9.35 4.52 10.40
CA GLU A 9 9.71 3.09 10.34
C GLU A 9 9.51 2.51 8.93
N SER A 10 10.05 1.31 8.73
CA SER A 10 9.82 0.43 7.59
C SER A 10 10.02 -1.03 8.00
N VAL A 11 9.50 -1.97 7.21
CA VAL A 11 9.61 -3.41 7.45
C VAL A 11 10.00 -4.15 6.16
N ASN A 12 10.70 -5.26 6.31
CA ASN A 12 11.20 -6.06 5.19
C ASN A 12 10.06 -6.89 4.56
N GLU A 13 10.32 -7.43 3.36
CA GLU A 13 9.39 -8.34 2.66
C GLU A 13 8.94 -9.58 3.46
N GLY A 14 9.74 -10.03 4.44
CA GLY A 14 9.40 -11.16 5.31
C GLY A 14 8.55 -10.80 6.54
N HIS A 15 8.25 -9.52 6.77
CA HIS A 15 7.32 -9.15 7.84
C HIS A 15 5.93 -9.74 7.54
N PRO A 16 5.22 -10.38 8.49
CA PRO A 16 4.00 -11.13 8.18
C PRO A 16 2.88 -10.29 7.54
N ASP A 17 2.65 -9.04 7.98
CA ASP A 17 1.74 -8.13 7.25
C ASP A 17 2.18 -7.83 5.81
N LYS A 18 3.50 -7.66 5.57
CA LYS A 18 4.02 -7.33 4.24
C LYS A 18 4.05 -8.55 3.32
N LEU A 19 4.19 -9.75 3.87
CA LEU A 19 3.94 -11.02 3.18
C LEU A 19 2.49 -11.06 2.67
N CYS A 20 1.51 -10.67 3.50
CA CYS A 20 0.11 -10.59 3.08
C CYS A 20 -0.11 -9.56 1.96
N ASP A 21 0.46 -8.35 2.07
CA ASP A 21 0.40 -7.34 1.00
C ASP A 21 0.96 -7.88 -0.34
N GLN A 22 2.12 -8.56 -0.30
CA GLN A 22 2.76 -9.13 -1.49
C GLN A 22 1.95 -10.28 -2.11
N ILE A 23 1.33 -11.13 -1.30
CA ILE A 23 0.45 -12.21 -1.79
C ILE A 23 -0.81 -11.62 -2.43
N SER A 24 -1.45 -10.67 -1.76
CA SER A 24 -2.62 -9.95 -2.29
C SER A 24 -2.34 -9.29 -3.64
N ASP A 25 -1.19 -8.64 -3.81
CA ASP A 25 -0.81 -8.05 -5.10
C ASP A 25 -0.30 -9.05 -6.14
N ALA A 26 0.30 -10.18 -5.73
CA ALA A 26 0.64 -11.26 -6.66
C ALA A 26 -0.62 -11.89 -7.29
N VAL A 27 -1.70 -12.05 -6.52
CA VAL A 27 -3.01 -12.47 -7.02
C VAL A 27 -3.59 -11.42 -7.99
N LEU A 28 -3.52 -10.13 -7.64
CA LEU A 28 -3.94 -9.04 -8.53
C LEU A 28 -3.20 -9.05 -9.86
N ASP A 29 -1.85 -9.14 -9.83
CA ASP A 29 -1.02 -9.19 -11.03
C ASP A 29 -1.38 -10.39 -11.91
N ALA A 30 -1.61 -11.57 -11.31
CA ALA A 30 -2.01 -12.77 -12.04
C ALA A 30 -3.41 -12.68 -12.69
N CYS A 31 -4.36 -12.01 -12.03
CA CYS A 31 -5.67 -11.68 -12.62
C CYS A 31 -5.51 -10.71 -13.80
N LEU A 32 -4.83 -9.58 -13.60
CA LEU A 32 -4.67 -8.52 -14.60
C LEU A 32 -3.82 -8.94 -15.82
N ALA A 33 -2.90 -9.89 -15.65
CA ALA A 33 -2.11 -10.46 -16.75
C ALA A 33 -2.96 -11.22 -17.78
N GLN A 34 -4.12 -11.76 -17.37
CA GLN A 34 -5.02 -12.53 -18.24
C GLN A 34 -6.31 -11.76 -18.58
N ASP A 35 -6.80 -10.92 -17.66
CA ASP A 35 -8.02 -10.13 -17.81
C ASP A 35 -7.81 -8.74 -17.18
N SER A 36 -7.43 -7.77 -18.00
CA SER A 36 -7.19 -6.37 -17.61
C SER A 36 -8.41 -5.65 -17.05
N ASP A 37 -9.62 -6.22 -17.21
CA ASP A 37 -10.86 -5.73 -16.62
C ASP A 37 -11.24 -6.38 -15.29
N SER A 38 -10.40 -7.28 -14.75
CA SER A 38 -10.61 -7.94 -13.45
C SER A 38 -11.07 -6.96 -12.36
N LYS A 39 -12.04 -7.38 -11.56
CA LYS A 39 -12.43 -6.70 -10.32
C LYS A 39 -11.84 -7.52 -9.18
N VAL A 40 -10.97 -6.90 -8.39
CA VAL A 40 -10.17 -7.59 -7.37
C VAL A 40 -10.21 -6.79 -6.06
N ALA A 41 -10.55 -7.48 -4.98
CA ALA A 41 -10.40 -7.08 -3.59
C ALA A 41 -9.88 -8.31 -2.82
N CYS A 42 -8.63 -8.66 -3.09
CA CYS A 42 -7.99 -9.86 -2.52
C CYS A 42 -7.29 -9.51 -1.20
N GLU A 43 -7.89 -9.92 -0.09
CA GLU A 43 -7.31 -9.81 1.24
C GLU A 43 -6.52 -11.09 1.56
N THR A 44 -5.42 -10.94 2.30
CA THR A 44 -4.61 -12.06 2.80
C THR A 44 -4.43 -11.92 4.30
N CYS A 45 -4.49 -13.04 5.02
CA CYS A 45 -4.00 -13.12 6.40
C CYS A 45 -3.13 -14.36 6.63
N THR A 46 -2.27 -14.32 7.64
CA THR A 46 -1.35 -15.42 7.96
C THR A 46 -1.08 -15.54 9.45
N LYS A 47 -0.83 -16.77 9.90
CA LYS A 47 -0.28 -17.11 11.22
C LYS A 47 0.49 -18.43 11.09
N THR A 48 1.05 -18.94 12.18
CA THR A 48 1.80 -20.20 12.27
C THR A 48 1.18 -21.30 11.40
N ASN A 49 1.94 -21.75 10.39
CA ASN A 49 1.58 -22.83 9.46
C ASN A 49 0.27 -22.60 8.65
N MET A 50 -0.13 -21.34 8.43
CA MET A 50 -1.35 -21.02 7.68
C MET A 50 -1.30 -19.67 6.94
N VAL A 51 -1.73 -19.67 5.68
CA VAL A 51 -2.08 -18.48 4.91
C VAL A 51 -3.53 -18.63 4.43
N MET A 52 -4.32 -17.57 4.54
CA MET A 52 -5.66 -17.50 3.95
C MET A 52 -5.73 -16.34 2.97
N VAL A 53 -6.21 -16.60 1.75
CA VAL A 53 -6.60 -15.58 0.77
C VAL A 53 -8.13 -15.55 0.66
N PHE A 54 -8.71 -14.35 0.74
CA PHE A 54 -10.15 -14.16 0.83
C PHE A 54 -10.59 -12.82 0.22
N GLY A 55 -11.90 -12.54 0.23
CA GLY A 55 -12.50 -11.34 -0.38
C GLY A 55 -13.08 -11.63 -1.75
N GLU A 56 -13.20 -10.60 -2.60
CA GLU A 56 -14.00 -10.68 -3.82
C GLU A 56 -13.18 -10.53 -5.11
N ILE A 57 -13.29 -11.50 -6.01
CA ILE A 57 -12.67 -11.47 -7.34
C ILE A 57 -13.69 -11.85 -8.42
N THR A 58 -13.95 -10.93 -9.34
CA THR A 58 -14.67 -11.18 -10.59
C THR A 58 -13.70 -11.00 -11.76
N THR A 59 -13.29 -12.12 -12.37
CA THR A 59 -12.28 -12.16 -13.44
C THR A 59 -12.59 -13.27 -14.46
N LYS A 60 -12.13 -13.09 -15.69
CA LYS A 60 -12.05 -14.14 -16.72
C LYS A 60 -10.77 -14.98 -16.64
N ALA A 61 -9.80 -14.55 -15.83
CA ALA A 61 -8.52 -15.21 -15.64
C ALA A 61 -8.69 -16.60 -15.02
N LYS A 62 -7.81 -17.54 -15.39
CA LYS A 62 -7.68 -18.83 -14.70
C LYS A 62 -6.49 -18.74 -13.76
N VAL A 63 -6.79 -18.65 -12.46
CA VAL A 63 -5.80 -18.36 -11.41
C VAL A 63 -5.75 -19.53 -10.43
N ASP A 64 -4.55 -20.05 -10.21
CA ASP A 64 -4.26 -20.99 -9.13
C ASP A 64 -3.78 -20.19 -7.92
N TYR A 65 -4.72 -19.82 -7.05
CA TYR A 65 -4.46 -18.99 -5.88
C TYR A 65 -3.50 -19.68 -4.90
N GLU A 66 -3.59 -21.00 -4.75
CA GLU A 66 -2.71 -21.75 -3.86
C GLU A 66 -1.27 -21.72 -4.37
N LYS A 67 -1.06 -21.99 -5.67
CA LYS A 67 0.27 -21.90 -6.26
C LYS A 67 0.88 -20.51 -6.11
N ILE A 68 0.10 -19.44 -6.31
CA ILE A 68 0.59 -18.06 -6.14
C ILE A 68 1.02 -17.79 -4.70
N VAL A 69 0.20 -18.17 -3.71
CA VAL A 69 0.55 -18.04 -2.28
C VAL A 69 1.88 -18.73 -1.97
N ARG A 70 2.05 -19.98 -2.45
CA ARG A 70 3.28 -20.76 -2.20
C ARG A 70 4.49 -20.15 -2.91
N ASP A 71 4.34 -19.75 -4.16
CA ASP A 71 5.44 -19.14 -4.95
C ASP A 71 5.91 -17.81 -4.35
N THR A 72 4.99 -16.93 -3.93
CA THR A 72 5.34 -15.67 -3.25
C THR A 72 6.04 -15.93 -1.92
N CYS A 73 5.53 -16.85 -1.07
CA CYS A 73 6.21 -17.23 0.17
C CYS A 73 7.64 -17.74 -0.09
N ARG A 74 7.81 -18.62 -1.08
CA ARG A 74 9.10 -19.24 -1.41
C ARG A 74 10.10 -18.21 -1.95
N ALA A 75 9.66 -17.26 -2.79
CA ALA A 75 10.50 -16.20 -3.35
C ALA A 75 10.98 -15.18 -2.29
N ILE A 76 10.20 -14.97 -1.23
CA ILE A 76 10.59 -14.15 -0.06
C ILE A 76 11.64 -14.88 0.79
N GLY A 77 11.60 -16.21 0.82
CA GLY A 77 12.54 -17.06 1.56
C GLY A 77 11.90 -17.87 2.69
N PHE A 78 10.57 -17.99 2.71
CA PHE A 78 9.85 -18.87 3.65
C PHE A 78 9.86 -20.32 3.14
N VAL A 79 10.95 -21.04 3.45
CA VAL A 79 11.26 -22.37 2.91
C VAL A 79 11.34 -23.47 3.99
N SER A 80 11.06 -23.15 5.25
CA SER A 80 11.00 -24.11 6.36
C SER A 80 10.31 -23.53 7.60
N ASP A 81 9.81 -24.40 8.48
CA ASP A 81 9.24 -23.99 9.77
C ASP A 81 10.25 -23.19 10.62
N ASP A 82 11.55 -23.51 10.52
CA ASP A 82 12.63 -22.84 11.25
C ASP A 82 12.72 -21.35 10.93
N VAL A 83 12.48 -20.94 9.69
CA VAL A 83 12.49 -19.52 9.28
C VAL A 83 11.17 -18.80 9.54
N GLY A 84 10.11 -19.53 9.95
CA GLY A 84 8.83 -18.99 10.41
C GLY A 84 7.62 -19.32 9.56
N LEU A 85 7.82 -19.92 8.37
CA LEU A 85 6.80 -20.51 7.52
C LEU A 85 7.48 -21.38 6.45
N ASP A 86 6.92 -22.56 6.18
CA ASP A 86 7.28 -23.42 5.04
C ASP A 86 6.27 -23.25 3.90
N ALA A 87 6.70 -22.69 2.76
CA ALA A 87 5.84 -22.47 1.60
C ALA A 87 5.25 -23.76 0.99
N ASP A 88 5.93 -24.90 1.12
CA ASP A 88 5.51 -26.17 0.51
C ASP A 88 4.63 -27.01 1.45
N HIS A 89 4.78 -26.85 2.77
CA HIS A 89 4.01 -27.59 3.79
C HIS A 89 2.88 -26.78 4.45
N CYS A 90 2.86 -25.45 4.31
CA CYS A 90 1.82 -24.64 4.96
C CYS A 90 0.40 -24.90 4.44
N LYS A 91 -0.59 -24.68 5.31
CA LYS A 91 -2.00 -24.70 4.92
C LYS A 91 -2.33 -23.42 4.15
N VAL A 92 -2.77 -23.56 2.91
CA VAL A 92 -3.36 -22.47 2.15
C VAL A 92 -4.87 -22.62 2.16
N LEU A 93 -5.58 -21.60 2.62
CA LEU A 93 -7.04 -21.54 2.67
C LEU A 93 -7.53 -20.51 1.66
N VAL A 94 -8.36 -20.93 0.71
CA VAL A 94 -8.92 -20.05 -0.32
C VAL A 94 -10.41 -19.85 -0.03
N ASN A 95 -10.80 -18.61 0.25
CA ASN A 95 -12.18 -18.23 0.55
C ASN A 95 -12.57 -16.97 -0.25
N ILE A 96 -12.51 -17.09 -1.58
CA ILE A 96 -12.72 -15.99 -2.53
C ILE A 96 -14.10 -16.15 -3.19
N GLU A 97 -14.92 -15.11 -3.14
CA GLU A 97 -16.23 -15.04 -3.78
C GLU A 97 -16.22 -14.07 -4.98
N GLN A 98 -17.34 -13.95 -5.71
CA GLN A 98 -17.48 -12.93 -6.75
C GLN A 98 -17.87 -11.58 -6.14
N GLN A 99 -17.50 -10.48 -6.81
CA GLN A 99 -17.92 -9.14 -6.40
C GLN A 99 -19.44 -9.00 -6.42
N SER A 100 -20.01 -8.39 -5.37
CA SER A 100 -21.45 -8.10 -5.28
C SER A 100 -21.97 -7.39 -6.55
N PRO A 101 -23.09 -7.87 -7.14
CA PRO A 101 -23.68 -7.24 -8.32
C PRO A 101 -24.16 -5.81 -8.06
N ASP A 102 -24.56 -5.49 -6.83
CA ASP A 102 -25.02 -4.16 -6.43
C ASP A 102 -23.89 -3.11 -6.44
N ILE A 103 -22.65 -3.55 -6.18
CA ILE A 103 -21.45 -2.72 -6.35
C ILE A 103 -21.10 -2.62 -7.84
N ALA A 104 -21.15 -3.75 -8.56
CA ALA A 104 -20.79 -3.80 -9.98
C ALA A 104 -21.66 -2.90 -10.87
N GLN A 105 -22.97 -2.76 -10.58
CA GLN A 105 -23.85 -1.83 -11.30
C GLN A 105 -23.48 -0.35 -11.05
N GLY A 106 -23.20 0.01 -9.80
CA GLY A 106 -22.90 1.40 -9.42
C GLY A 106 -21.56 1.88 -9.96
N VAL A 107 -20.54 1.03 -9.88
CA VAL A 107 -19.16 1.36 -10.27
C VAL A 107 -18.96 1.33 -11.79
N HIS A 108 -19.27 0.20 -12.45
CA HIS A 108 -18.97 -0.03 -13.87
C HIS A 108 -20.18 -0.51 -14.70
N GLY A 109 -21.39 -0.52 -14.14
CA GLY A 109 -22.61 -0.90 -14.86
C GLY A 109 -22.58 -2.33 -15.39
N HIS A 110 -21.99 -3.28 -14.65
CA HIS A 110 -21.65 -4.62 -15.18
C HIS A 110 -20.80 -4.58 -16.46
N PHE A 111 -19.78 -3.71 -16.47
CA PHE A 111 -18.82 -3.51 -17.56
C PHE A 111 -19.39 -2.79 -18.80
N THR A 112 -20.44 -1.97 -18.62
CA THR A 112 -21.06 -1.18 -19.70
C THR A 112 -20.77 0.33 -19.65
N LYS A 113 -20.39 0.88 -18.49
CA LYS A 113 -20.03 2.31 -18.35
C LYS A 113 -18.73 2.61 -19.10
N ARG A 114 -18.68 3.74 -19.81
CA ARG A 114 -17.44 4.24 -20.43
C ARG A 114 -16.46 4.76 -19.37
N PRO A 115 -15.15 4.86 -19.65
CA PRO A 115 -14.14 5.26 -18.64
C PRO A 115 -14.44 6.58 -17.93
N GLU A 116 -14.98 7.56 -18.65
CA GLU A 116 -15.40 8.87 -18.14
C GLU A 116 -16.66 8.83 -17.27
N GLU A 117 -17.40 7.70 -17.30
CA GLU A 117 -18.64 7.44 -16.55
C GLU A 117 -18.45 6.43 -15.40
N ILE A 118 -17.25 5.83 -15.25
CA ILE A 118 -16.92 4.90 -14.17
C ILE A 118 -16.95 5.64 -12.83
N GLY A 119 -17.81 5.18 -11.93
CA GLY A 119 -17.90 5.69 -10.57
C GLY A 119 -16.77 5.17 -9.68
N ALA A 120 -16.50 5.85 -8.56
CA ALA A 120 -15.55 5.36 -7.58
C ALA A 120 -15.98 4.00 -7.01
N GLY A 121 -15.01 3.08 -6.85
CA GLY A 121 -15.23 1.73 -6.33
C GLY A 121 -15.77 1.69 -4.90
N ASP A 122 -15.49 2.74 -4.12
CA ASP A 122 -15.99 2.98 -2.76
C ASP A 122 -15.97 4.50 -2.47
N GLN A 123 -16.54 4.92 -1.34
CA GLN A 123 -16.28 6.23 -0.75
C GLN A 123 -14.91 6.27 -0.05
N GLY A 124 -14.36 7.47 0.15
CA GLY A 124 -13.14 7.64 0.92
C GLY A 124 -12.42 8.95 0.60
N HIS A 125 -11.27 9.17 1.22
CA HIS A 125 -10.37 10.26 0.87
C HIS A 125 -8.91 9.80 0.87
N MET A 126 -8.09 10.35 -0.02
CA MET A 126 -6.71 9.94 -0.26
C MET A 126 -5.78 11.15 -0.22
N PHE A 127 -4.52 10.94 0.17
CA PHE A 127 -3.53 12.00 0.32
C PHE A 127 -2.26 11.76 -0.50
N GLY A 128 -1.82 12.80 -1.17
CA GLY A 128 -0.60 12.90 -1.94
C GLY A 128 0.37 13.81 -1.22
N TYR A 129 1.65 13.43 -1.13
CA TYR A 129 2.67 14.25 -0.49
C TYR A 129 3.97 14.27 -1.28
N ALA A 130 4.64 15.41 -1.27
CA ALA A 130 5.99 15.59 -1.78
C ALA A 130 6.73 16.69 -1.01
N THR A 131 8.06 16.58 -0.99
CA THR A 131 8.98 17.43 -0.24
C THR A 131 10.34 17.47 -0.96
N ASP A 132 11.04 18.60 -0.95
CA ASP A 132 12.31 18.77 -1.68
C ASP A 132 13.57 18.28 -0.93
N GLU A 133 13.39 17.59 0.20
CA GLU A 133 14.48 17.12 1.06
C GLU A 133 15.27 15.91 0.52
N THR A 134 14.75 15.21 -0.51
CA THR A 134 15.41 14.10 -1.22
C THR A 134 15.17 14.17 -2.75
N PRO A 135 16.06 13.59 -3.59
CA PRO A 135 15.88 13.55 -5.04
C PRO A 135 14.57 12.91 -5.51
N GLU A 136 14.13 11.85 -4.84
CA GLU A 136 12.86 11.13 -5.09
C GLU A 136 11.61 11.89 -4.59
N LEU A 137 11.81 13.10 -4.05
CA LEU A 137 10.79 13.99 -3.49
C LEU A 137 9.97 13.37 -2.36
N MET A 138 10.65 12.66 -1.46
CA MET A 138 10.10 11.95 -0.30
C MET A 138 10.74 12.40 1.03
N PRO A 139 10.12 12.13 2.19
CA PRO A 139 10.73 12.43 3.48
C PRO A 139 11.98 11.58 3.75
N LEU A 140 13.08 12.21 4.18
CA LEU A 140 14.35 11.52 4.43
C LEU A 140 14.22 10.43 5.51
N SER A 141 13.48 10.68 6.59
CA SER A 141 13.26 9.65 7.63
C SER A 141 12.62 8.38 7.07
N HIS A 142 11.64 8.52 6.18
CA HIS A 142 10.99 7.40 5.52
C HIS A 142 11.91 6.73 4.49
N VAL A 143 12.57 7.52 3.64
CA VAL A 143 13.52 7.04 2.62
C VAL A 143 14.64 6.20 3.27
N LEU A 144 15.24 6.67 4.36
CA LEU A 144 16.33 5.96 5.02
C LEU A 144 15.83 4.66 5.69
N ALA A 145 14.70 4.69 6.41
CA ALA A 145 14.13 3.46 6.99
C ALA A 145 13.84 2.41 5.88
N THR A 146 13.14 2.82 4.81
CA THR A 146 12.81 1.93 3.70
C THR A 146 14.04 1.40 2.96
N LYS A 147 15.08 2.21 2.73
CA LYS A 147 16.32 1.74 2.10
C LYS A 147 17.14 0.81 3.01
N LEU A 148 17.12 1.00 4.33
CA LEU A 148 17.73 0.05 5.28
C LEU A 148 17.01 -1.32 5.21
N GLY A 149 15.68 -1.31 5.16
CA GLY A 149 14.88 -2.55 5.03
C GLY A 149 15.12 -3.29 3.70
N ALA A 150 15.21 -2.54 2.59
CA ALA A 150 15.58 -3.10 1.30
C ALA A 150 17.01 -3.68 1.29
N ARG A 151 17.98 -2.96 1.89
CA ARG A 151 19.37 -3.39 1.99
C ARG A 151 19.55 -4.64 2.84
N LEU A 152 18.79 -4.80 3.94
CA LEU A 152 18.75 -6.05 4.73
C LEU A 152 18.37 -7.26 3.87
N THR A 153 17.34 -7.12 3.04
CA THR A 153 16.93 -8.17 2.10
C THR A 153 18.01 -8.45 1.05
N GLU A 154 18.65 -7.42 0.52
CA GLU A 154 19.72 -7.55 -0.47
C GLU A 154 20.88 -8.39 0.08
N VAL A 155 21.45 -8.01 1.23
CA VAL A 155 22.60 -8.71 1.84
C VAL A 155 22.27 -10.12 2.35
N ARG A 156 20.97 -10.42 2.56
CA ARG A 156 20.48 -11.77 2.79
C ARG A 156 20.44 -12.60 1.50
N LYS A 157 19.91 -12.03 0.42
CA LYS A 157 19.69 -12.74 -0.87
C LYS A 157 20.98 -12.91 -1.67
N ASP A 158 21.95 -12.01 -1.54
CA ASP A 158 23.27 -12.14 -2.19
C ASP A 158 24.27 -12.99 -1.39
N GLY A 159 23.96 -13.30 -0.12
CA GLY A 159 24.79 -14.13 0.76
C GLY A 159 25.88 -13.38 1.52
N THR A 160 25.93 -12.04 1.48
CA THR A 160 26.87 -11.21 2.24
C THR A 160 26.69 -11.37 3.75
N CYS A 161 25.44 -11.42 4.22
CA CYS A 161 25.06 -11.67 5.62
C CYS A 161 24.16 -12.91 5.67
N PRO A 162 24.72 -14.13 5.51
CA PRO A 162 23.97 -15.36 5.26
C PRO A 162 23.19 -15.86 6.49
N TRP A 163 23.50 -15.34 7.67
CA TRP A 163 22.80 -15.59 8.93
C TRP A 163 21.44 -14.89 9.01
N LEU A 164 21.13 -13.97 8.09
CA LEU A 164 19.86 -13.24 8.06
C LEU A 164 18.68 -14.13 7.65
N ARG A 165 17.55 -13.92 8.32
CA ARG A 165 16.25 -14.52 7.97
C ARG A 165 15.28 -13.45 7.43
N PRO A 166 14.13 -13.82 6.83
CA PRO A 166 13.31 -12.87 6.06
C PRO A 166 12.69 -11.71 6.85
N ASP A 167 12.29 -11.91 8.11
CA ASP A 167 11.61 -10.87 8.91
C ASP A 167 12.59 -9.82 9.44
N GLY A 168 12.18 -8.55 9.39
CA GLY A 168 13.04 -7.44 9.78
C GLY A 168 12.29 -6.11 9.83
N LYS A 169 12.72 -5.25 10.76
CA LYS A 169 12.13 -3.94 11.05
C LYS A 169 13.25 -2.91 11.18
N THR A 170 13.01 -1.72 10.65
CA THR A 170 13.96 -0.60 10.65
C THR A 170 13.24 0.69 11.02
N GLN A 171 13.90 1.57 11.75
CA GLN A 171 13.32 2.86 12.15
C GLN A 171 14.43 3.91 12.23
N VAL A 172 14.17 5.08 11.66
CA VAL A 172 15.14 6.19 11.61
C VAL A 172 14.50 7.44 12.18
N THR A 173 15.15 8.00 13.20
CA THR A 173 14.85 9.32 13.75
C THR A 173 15.82 10.33 13.14
N VAL A 174 15.29 11.30 12.43
CA VAL A 174 16.04 12.40 11.81
C VAL A 174 15.77 13.69 12.59
N GLU A 175 16.83 14.47 12.79
CA GLU A 175 16.75 15.81 13.33
C GLU A 175 16.55 16.81 12.19
N TYR A 176 15.52 17.65 12.31
CA TYR A 176 15.08 18.58 11.27
C TYR A 176 15.09 20.02 11.75
N ARG A 177 15.37 20.94 10.82
CA ARG A 177 15.07 22.37 10.93
C ARG A 177 13.89 22.72 10.02
N ASN A 178 13.01 23.60 10.50
CA ASN A 178 11.93 24.18 9.68
C ASN A 178 12.39 25.53 9.09
N GLU A 179 12.45 25.62 7.77
CA GLU A 179 12.82 26.84 7.04
C GLU A 179 11.63 27.33 6.23
N GLY A 180 10.83 28.24 6.81
CA GLY A 180 9.69 28.85 6.12
C GLY A 180 8.65 27.84 5.64
N GLY A 181 8.47 26.72 6.36
CA GLY A 181 7.58 25.63 5.98
C GLY A 181 8.27 24.46 5.26
N ALA A 182 9.53 24.61 4.82
CA ALA A 182 10.30 23.51 4.23
C ALA A 182 11.06 22.71 5.30
N MET A 183 11.21 21.40 5.07
CA MET A 183 12.00 20.54 5.95
C MET A 183 13.45 20.47 5.48
N VAL A 184 14.37 20.77 6.40
CA VAL A 184 15.81 20.64 6.15
C VAL A 184 16.36 19.61 7.13
N PRO A 185 16.70 18.40 6.66
CA PRO A 185 17.39 17.41 7.49
C PRO A 185 18.75 17.95 7.94
N VAL A 186 19.03 17.83 9.23
CA VAL A 186 20.30 18.24 9.85
C VAL A 186 21.21 17.01 10.00
N ARG A 187 20.70 15.95 10.65
CA ARG A 187 21.44 14.72 10.96
C ARG A 187 20.49 13.56 11.27
N VAL A 188 20.98 12.33 11.22
CA VAL A 188 20.30 11.15 11.77
C VAL A 188 20.62 11.07 13.26
N HIS A 189 19.57 11.19 14.08
CA HIS A 189 19.66 11.13 15.53
C HIS A 189 19.73 9.68 16.03
N THR A 190 18.86 8.81 15.52
CA THR A 190 18.79 7.41 15.95
C THR A 190 18.51 6.49 14.77
N VAL A 191 19.22 5.36 14.73
CA VAL A 191 18.93 4.22 13.84
C VAL A 191 18.60 3.02 14.70
N LEU A 192 17.44 2.41 14.46
CA LEU A 192 17.00 1.16 15.05
C LEU A 192 16.88 0.11 13.94
N ILE A 193 17.49 -1.06 14.16
CA ILE A 193 17.29 -2.26 13.34
C ILE A 193 17.00 -3.43 14.28
N SER A 194 15.93 -4.16 13.99
CA SER A 194 15.62 -5.46 14.59
C SER A 194 15.41 -6.46 13.45
N THR A 195 16.37 -7.35 13.24
CA THR A 195 16.36 -8.31 12.12
C THR A 195 16.34 -9.74 12.65
N GLN A 196 15.58 -10.61 11.98
CA GLN A 196 15.54 -12.03 12.25
C GLN A 196 16.88 -12.68 11.82
N HIS A 197 17.36 -13.63 12.60
CA HIS A 197 18.65 -14.29 12.37
C HIS A 197 18.62 -15.79 12.70
N ASP A 198 19.62 -16.54 12.27
CA ASP A 198 19.82 -17.93 12.69
C ASP A 198 20.38 -18.07 14.12
N GLU A 199 20.60 -19.29 14.57
CA GLU A 199 21.06 -19.56 15.94
C GLU A 199 22.57 -19.41 16.15
N THR A 200 23.35 -19.21 15.08
CA THR A 200 24.81 -19.34 15.06
C THR A 200 25.55 -18.02 15.27
N VAL A 201 25.00 -16.92 14.72
CA VAL A 201 25.61 -15.59 14.78
C VAL A 201 25.47 -14.95 16.17
N THR A 202 26.52 -14.28 16.65
CA THR A 202 26.51 -13.55 17.92
C THR A 202 25.97 -12.12 17.77
N ASN A 203 25.51 -11.53 18.87
CA ASN A 203 24.99 -10.15 18.85
C ASN A 203 26.06 -9.11 18.47
N ASP A 204 27.34 -9.38 18.75
CA ASP A 204 28.44 -8.49 18.39
C ASP A 204 28.72 -8.53 16.88
N GLU A 205 28.65 -9.73 16.27
CA GLU A 205 28.72 -9.91 14.81
C GLU A 205 27.52 -9.25 14.11
N ILE A 206 26.28 -9.50 14.59
CA ILE A 206 25.08 -8.81 14.10
C ILE A 206 25.28 -7.28 14.15
N ALA A 207 25.77 -6.74 15.27
CA ALA A 207 25.95 -5.30 15.44
C ALA A 207 27.09 -4.72 14.57
N ALA A 208 28.10 -5.51 14.22
CA ALA A 208 29.18 -5.12 13.30
C ALA A 208 28.69 -5.14 11.84
N ASP A 209 28.12 -6.26 11.40
CA ASP A 209 27.62 -6.47 10.04
C ASP A 209 26.49 -5.48 9.68
N LEU A 210 25.55 -5.22 10.60
CA LEU A 210 24.51 -4.22 10.38
C LEU A 210 25.08 -2.81 10.21
N LYS A 211 26.18 -2.45 10.88
CA LYS A 211 26.84 -1.16 10.68
C LYS A 211 27.53 -1.11 9.32
N GLU A 212 28.30 -2.14 8.98
CA GLU A 212 29.17 -2.15 7.79
C GLU A 212 28.39 -2.38 6.49
N HIS A 213 27.51 -3.38 6.47
CA HIS A 213 26.89 -3.86 5.23
C HIS A 213 25.47 -3.32 4.99
N VAL A 214 24.85 -2.70 6.01
CA VAL A 214 23.48 -2.17 5.91
C VAL A 214 23.41 -0.66 6.16
N ILE A 215 23.97 -0.16 7.27
CA ILE A 215 23.82 1.25 7.65
C ILE A 215 24.72 2.17 6.83
N LYS A 216 26.05 1.94 6.82
CA LYS A 216 27.00 2.78 6.07
C LYS A 216 26.69 2.89 4.57
N PRO A 217 26.27 1.81 3.84
CA PRO A 217 25.96 1.93 2.42
C PRO A 217 24.68 2.71 2.12
N VAL A 218 23.79 2.89 3.10
CA VAL A 218 22.46 3.50 2.92
C VAL A 218 22.39 4.94 3.43
N ILE A 219 22.96 5.23 4.60
CA ILE A 219 22.87 6.56 5.22
C ILE A 219 24.07 7.39 4.79
N PRO A 220 23.89 8.53 4.07
CA PRO A 220 25.00 9.38 3.68
C PRO A 220 25.80 9.91 4.89
N ASP A 221 27.12 9.78 4.84
CA ASP A 221 28.05 10.15 5.92
C ASP A 221 27.79 11.55 6.52
N LYS A 222 27.38 12.52 5.68
CA LYS A 222 27.03 13.89 6.11
C LYS A 222 25.91 13.99 7.15
N TYR A 223 25.14 12.91 7.36
CA TYR A 223 24.08 12.83 8.36
C TYR A 223 24.44 11.93 9.56
N LEU A 224 25.59 11.26 9.55
CA LEU A 224 26.07 10.43 10.66
C LEU A 224 27.16 11.18 11.45
N ASP A 225 27.09 11.13 12.77
CA ASP A 225 28.13 11.69 13.64
C ASP A 225 28.35 10.83 14.90
N GLN A 226 29.32 11.22 15.73
CA GLN A 226 29.64 10.53 16.97
C GLN A 226 28.50 10.51 18.01
N ASN A 227 27.43 11.28 17.80
CA ASN A 227 26.24 11.33 18.64
C ASN A 227 25.04 10.57 18.03
N THR A 228 25.19 9.90 16.87
CA THR A 228 24.12 9.06 16.31
C THR A 228 23.95 7.81 17.17
N ILE A 229 22.73 7.58 17.65
CA ILE A 229 22.39 6.45 18.52
C ILE A 229 22.05 5.23 17.66
N PHE A 230 22.64 4.08 17.97
CA PHE A 230 22.39 2.81 17.28
C PHE A 230 21.76 1.79 18.21
N HIS A 231 20.55 1.32 17.87
CA HIS A 231 19.90 0.18 18.51
C HIS A 231 19.85 -0.98 17.52
N LEU A 232 20.71 -1.99 17.71
CA LEU A 232 20.87 -3.11 16.79
C LEU A 232 20.50 -4.39 17.54
N ASN A 233 19.43 -5.06 17.08
CA ASN A 233 18.75 -6.16 17.79
C ASN A 233 18.60 -5.91 19.32
N PRO A 234 17.97 -4.80 19.75
CA PRO A 234 17.91 -4.41 21.16
C PRO A 234 17.14 -5.38 22.08
N SER A 235 16.38 -6.33 21.52
CA SER A 235 15.76 -7.44 22.26
C SER A 235 16.73 -8.58 22.59
N GLY A 236 17.97 -8.53 22.11
CA GLY A 236 18.95 -9.61 22.20
C GLY A 236 18.77 -10.64 21.09
N ARG A 237 17.82 -11.56 21.23
CA ARG A 237 17.62 -12.69 20.29
C ARG A 237 16.32 -12.54 19.49
N PHE A 238 16.37 -12.74 18.18
CA PHE A 238 15.23 -12.74 17.28
C PHE A 238 15.36 -13.86 16.21
N VAL A 239 15.20 -15.11 16.64
CA VAL A 239 15.33 -16.29 15.75
C VAL A 239 13.98 -16.71 15.14
N ILE A 240 12.93 -16.74 15.97
CA ILE A 240 11.55 -16.98 15.54
C ILE A 240 10.99 -15.66 15.01
N GLY A 241 10.54 -15.64 13.76
CA GLY A 241 9.96 -14.48 13.09
C GLY A 241 8.85 -14.89 12.11
N GLY A 242 8.43 -13.96 11.25
CA GLY A 242 7.40 -14.22 10.24
C GLY A 242 6.05 -14.65 10.86
N PRO A 243 5.23 -15.42 10.13
CA PRO A 243 3.92 -15.88 10.60
C PRO A 243 3.94 -16.72 11.88
N HIS A 244 5.05 -17.43 12.16
CA HIS A 244 5.25 -18.11 13.44
C HIS A 244 5.29 -17.10 14.60
N GLY A 245 6.12 -16.05 14.48
CA GLY A 245 6.27 -15.01 15.49
C GLY A 245 5.01 -14.17 15.70
N ASP A 246 4.45 -13.60 14.63
CA ASP A 246 3.32 -12.65 14.69
C ASP A 246 2.22 -13.00 13.66
N ALA A 247 1.03 -12.44 13.80
CA ALA A 247 0.00 -12.52 12.76
C ALA A 247 0.30 -11.50 11.65
N GLY A 248 -0.12 -11.80 10.43
CA GLY A 248 -0.07 -10.86 9.30
C GLY A 248 -1.44 -10.67 8.67
N LEU A 249 -1.75 -9.44 8.26
CA LEU A 249 -2.91 -9.11 7.43
C LEU A 249 -2.55 -8.03 6.39
N THR A 250 -3.14 -8.13 5.21
CA THR A 250 -3.07 -7.10 4.16
C THR A 250 -3.53 -5.75 4.71
N GLY A 251 -2.91 -4.65 4.25
CA GLY A 251 -3.29 -3.30 4.60
C GLY A 251 -2.96 -2.87 6.04
N ARG A 252 -2.07 -3.59 6.74
CA ARG A 252 -1.61 -3.24 8.10
C ARG A 252 -0.31 -2.42 8.13
N LYS A 253 0.18 -1.99 6.97
CA LYS A 253 1.43 -1.25 6.80
C LYS A 253 1.28 0.07 6.02
N ILE A 254 0.06 0.60 5.90
CA ILE A 254 -0.29 1.78 5.09
C ILE A 254 0.58 3.05 5.29
N ILE A 255 1.13 3.27 6.49
CA ILE A 255 2.04 4.41 6.75
C ILE A 255 3.46 4.14 6.20
N ILE A 256 3.90 2.88 6.21
CA ILE A 256 5.14 2.41 5.56
C ILE A 256 4.95 2.34 4.04
N ASP A 257 3.75 2.04 3.56
CA ASP A 257 3.44 2.07 2.12
C ASP A 257 3.45 3.47 1.52
N THR A 258 3.30 4.50 2.35
CA THR A 258 3.15 5.90 1.94
C THR A 258 4.32 6.79 2.34
N TYR A 259 4.20 7.54 3.44
CA TYR A 259 5.07 8.69 3.74
C TYR A 259 5.72 8.62 5.13
N GLY A 260 5.66 7.48 5.82
CA GLY A 260 6.33 7.28 7.11
C GLY A 260 5.86 8.23 8.23
N GLY A 261 4.62 8.72 8.16
CA GLY A 261 4.02 9.66 9.11
C GLY A 261 3.96 11.11 8.63
N TRP A 262 4.64 11.45 7.52
CA TRP A 262 4.55 12.76 6.89
C TRP A 262 3.29 12.91 6.03
N GLY A 263 2.95 14.16 5.67
CA GLY A 263 1.73 14.46 4.92
C GLY A 263 0.49 14.11 5.74
N ALA A 264 -0.33 13.20 5.22
CA ALA A 264 -1.43 12.55 5.93
C ALA A 264 -1.76 11.21 5.26
N HIS A 265 -2.69 10.43 5.84
CA HIS A 265 -3.15 9.17 5.27
C HIS A 265 -4.68 9.08 5.21
N GLY A 266 -5.20 8.40 4.18
CA GLY A 266 -6.63 8.30 3.91
C GLY A 266 -7.37 7.27 4.76
N GLY A 267 -6.66 6.21 5.15
CA GLY A 267 -7.19 5.03 5.85
C GLY A 267 -7.24 3.79 4.94
N GLY A 268 -7.53 3.98 3.66
CA GLY A 268 -7.58 2.90 2.67
C GLY A 268 -6.21 2.26 2.39
N ALA A 269 -6.14 0.93 2.47
CA ALA A 269 -4.99 0.14 2.02
C ALA A 269 -4.92 0.01 0.49
N PHE A 270 -3.75 -0.37 -0.05
CA PHE A 270 -3.53 -0.46 -1.50
C PHE A 270 -3.53 -1.90 -2.02
N SER A 271 -2.78 -2.81 -1.38
CA SER A 271 -2.53 -4.15 -1.93
C SER A 271 -3.81 -4.98 -2.08
N GLY A 272 -3.84 -5.81 -3.13
CA GLY A 272 -4.99 -6.67 -3.45
C GLY A 272 -6.15 -5.96 -4.15
N LYS A 273 -6.06 -4.64 -4.39
CA LYS A 273 -7.14 -3.85 -5.00
C LYS A 273 -6.86 -3.49 -6.45
N ASP A 274 -7.82 -3.77 -7.34
CA ASP A 274 -7.81 -3.29 -8.73
C ASP A 274 -8.02 -1.76 -8.80
N PRO A 275 -7.60 -1.08 -9.90
CA PRO A 275 -7.55 0.39 -9.92
C PRO A 275 -8.91 1.10 -9.91
N THR A 276 -10.04 0.39 -10.00
CA THR A 276 -11.36 1.01 -9.73
C THR A 276 -11.55 1.36 -8.25
N LYS A 277 -10.78 0.76 -7.33
CA LYS A 277 -10.73 1.16 -5.92
C LYS A 277 -9.89 2.42 -5.77
N VAL A 278 -10.57 3.53 -5.47
CA VAL A 278 -9.98 4.86 -5.35
C VAL A 278 -8.96 4.98 -4.22
N ASP A 279 -8.94 4.08 -3.24
CA ASP A 279 -7.86 4.01 -2.23
C ASP A 279 -6.48 3.97 -2.88
N ARG A 280 -6.32 3.12 -3.91
CA ARG A 280 -5.07 2.93 -4.64
C ARG A 280 -4.91 3.98 -5.74
N SER A 281 -5.84 4.02 -6.69
CA SER A 281 -5.71 4.90 -7.87
C SER A 281 -5.79 6.39 -7.49
N GLY A 282 -6.69 6.74 -6.57
CA GLY A 282 -6.79 8.07 -5.99
C GLY A 282 -5.51 8.50 -5.28
N ALA A 283 -4.94 7.66 -4.40
CA ALA A 283 -3.66 7.97 -3.73
C ALA A 283 -2.50 8.13 -4.73
N TYR A 284 -2.42 7.28 -5.75
CA TYR A 284 -1.39 7.35 -6.78
C TYR A 284 -1.49 8.66 -7.59
N ILE A 285 -2.68 9.10 -8.01
CA ILE A 285 -2.81 10.35 -8.78
C ILE A 285 -2.53 11.60 -7.91
N VAL A 286 -2.88 11.60 -6.62
CA VAL A 286 -2.51 12.73 -5.74
C VAL A 286 -1.02 12.73 -5.38
N ARG A 287 -0.34 11.57 -5.31
CA ARG A 287 1.13 11.52 -5.28
C ARG A 287 1.71 12.16 -6.55
N GLN A 288 1.22 11.82 -7.73
CA GLN A 288 1.68 12.43 -8.98
C GLN A 288 1.46 13.95 -8.97
N ALA A 289 0.31 14.42 -8.48
CA ALA A 289 0.01 15.85 -8.33
C ALA A 289 0.99 16.55 -7.38
N ALA A 290 1.15 16.07 -6.15
CA ALA A 290 2.07 16.64 -5.17
C ALA A 290 3.52 16.63 -5.67
N LYS A 291 3.99 15.50 -6.23
CA LYS A 291 5.34 15.36 -6.80
C LYS A 291 5.54 16.35 -7.95
N SER A 292 4.56 16.50 -8.84
CA SER A 292 4.63 17.44 -9.97
C SER A 292 4.69 18.88 -9.49
N LEU A 293 3.95 19.27 -8.45
CA LEU A 293 3.98 20.62 -7.89
C LEU A 293 5.35 21.00 -7.32
N VAL A 294 5.99 20.08 -6.58
CA VAL A 294 7.34 20.30 -6.04
C VAL A 294 8.40 20.25 -7.15
N ALA A 295 8.32 19.29 -8.08
CA ALA A 295 9.28 19.15 -9.19
C ALA A 295 9.25 20.32 -10.19
N ASN A 296 8.09 20.88 -10.51
CA ASN A 296 7.97 22.11 -11.30
C ASN A 296 8.33 23.37 -10.49
N GLY A 297 8.67 23.20 -9.20
CA GLY A 297 9.14 24.26 -8.32
C GLY A 297 8.08 25.26 -7.91
N LEU A 298 6.78 24.91 -7.90
CA LEU A 298 5.72 25.78 -7.36
C LEU A 298 5.83 25.93 -5.85
N ALA A 299 6.26 24.87 -5.16
CA ALA A 299 6.41 24.78 -3.72
C ALA A 299 7.65 23.94 -3.36
N ARG A 300 8.14 24.04 -2.12
CA ARG A 300 9.17 23.13 -1.58
C ARG A 300 8.56 21.88 -0.92
N ARG A 301 7.31 22.00 -0.47
CA ARG A 301 6.53 20.96 0.20
C ARG A 301 5.07 21.09 -0.21
N CYS A 302 4.39 19.98 -0.43
CA CYS A 302 2.99 20.00 -0.83
C CYS A 302 2.25 18.76 -0.30
N ILE A 303 1.04 18.98 0.22
CA ILE A 303 0.03 17.94 0.41
C ILE A 303 -1.16 18.21 -0.52
N VAL A 304 -1.74 17.14 -1.07
CA VAL A 304 -2.94 17.17 -1.91
C VAL A 304 -3.92 16.15 -1.34
N GLN A 305 -5.18 16.51 -1.15
CA GLN A 305 -6.27 15.59 -0.78
C GLN A 305 -7.27 15.48 -1.93
N VAL A 306 -7.83 14.29 -2.13
CA VAL A 306 -9.02 14.04 -2.97
C VAL A 306 -10.02 13.18 -2.18
N SER A 307 -11.32 13.31 -2.45
CA SER A 307 -12.34 12.43 -1.85
C SER A 307 -13.45 12.04 -2.84
N TYR A 308 -14.09 10.89 -2.61
CA TYR A 308 -15.12 10.30 -3.48
C TYR A 308 -16.32 9.76 -2.71
N ALA A 309 -17.44 9.58 -3.43
CA ALA A 309 -18.55 8.72 -3.03
C ALA A 309 -18.65 7.54 -4.01
N ILE A 310 -19.04 6.37 -3.50
CA ILE A 310 -19.24 5.16 -4.31
C ILE A 310 -20.19 5.42 -5.49
N GLY A 311 -19.83 4.95 -6.68
CA GLY A 311 -20.61 5.12 -7.91
C GLY A 311 -20.59 6.53 -8.53
N VAL A 312 -19.95 7.52 -7.91
CA VAL A 312 -19.79 8.89 -8.45
C VAL A 312 -18.42 9.01 -9.15
N PRO A 313 -18.35 9.46 -10.42
CA PRO A 313 -17.05 9.61 -11.11
C PRO A 313 -16.24 10.82 -10.62
N GLU A 314 -16.88 11.97 -10.42
CA GLU A 314 -16.21 13.20 -10.01
C GLU A 314 -15.87 13.20 -8.51
N PRO A 315 -14.72 13.77 -8.09
CA PRO A 315 -14.39 13.87 -6.68
C PRO A 315 -15.30 14.87 -5.95
N LEU A 316 -15.70 14.52 -4.73
CA LEU A 316 -16.50 15.40 -3.84
C LEU A 316 -15.69 16.60 -3.34
N SER A 317 -14.39 16.43 -3.14
CA SER A 317 -13.48 17.50 -2.75
C SER A 317 -12.08 17.29 -3.33
N VAL A 318 -11.37 18.40 -3.53
CA VAL A 318 -9.93 18.46 -3.79
C VAL A 318 -9.35 19.61 -2.96
N PHE A 319 -8.26 19.35 -2.24
CA PHE A 319 -7.58 20.33 -1.38
C PHE A 319 -6.07 20.29 -1.64
N VAL A 320 -5.41 21.44 -1.50
CA VAL A 320 -3.97 21.62 -1.64
C VAL A 320 -3.48 22.54 -0.53
N ASP A 321 -2.36 22.20 0.10
CA ASP A 321 -1.64 23.03 1.08
C ASP A 321 -0.13 22.88 0.83
N THR A 322 0.57 24.01 0.70
CA THR A 322 2.03 24.05 0.45
C THR A 322 2.86 24.29 1.71
N TYR A 323 2.23 24.26 2.88
CA TYR A 323 2.81 24.57 4.19
C TYR A 323 3.46 25.96 4.25
N GLY A 324 2.98 26.91 3.45
CA GLY A 324 3.57 28.25 3.28
C GLY A 324 4.79 28.31 2.36
N THR A 325 5.17 27.20 1.70
CA THR A 325 6.32 27.15 0.78
C THR A 325 5.96 27.47 -0.67
N GLY A 326 4.67 27.66 -0.98
CA GLY A 326 4.17 28.00 -2.31
C GLY A 326 4.62 29.39 -2.78
N LYS A 327 5.04 29.48 -4.05
CA LYS A 327 5.41 30.75 -4.72
C LYS A 327 4.21 31.53 -5.24
N ILE A 328 3.05 30.90 -5.27
CA ILE A 328 1.73 31.49 -5.56
C ILE A 328 0.72 30.93 -4.55
N PRO A 329 -0.44 31.58 -4.31
CA PRO A 329 -1.41 31.12 -3.33
C PRO A 329 -1.96 29.72 -3.61
N ASP A 330 -2.17 28.91 -2.56
CA ASP A 330 -2.62 27.52 -2.66
C ASP A 330 -3.96 27.36 -3.39
N LYS A 331 -4.84 28.36 -3.34
CA LYS A 331 -6.09 28.42 -4.13
C LYS A 331 -5.85 28.45 -5.65
N ASP A 332 -4.76 29.07 -6.09
CA ASP A 332 -4.40 29.18 -7.50
C ASP A 332 -3.64 27.92 -7.95
N ILE A 333 -2.85 27.31 -7.04
CA ILE A 333 -2.26 25.98 -7.21
C ILE A 333 -3.34 24.90 -7.34
N LEU A 334 -4.39 24.94 -6.50
CA LEU A 334 -5.54 24.05 -6.60
C LEU A 334 -6.20 24.14 -8.00
N GLN A 335 -6.30 25.33 -8.58
CA GLN A 335 -6.84 25.48 -9.94
C GLN A 335 -5.90 24.89 -11.00
N ILE A 336 -4.57 25.03 -10.85
CA ILE A 336 -3.59 24.35 -11.70
C ILE A 336 -3.75 22.82 -11.60
N VAL A 337 -3.89 22.28 -10.39
CA VAL A 337 -4.13 20.83 -10.18
C VAL A 337 -5.40 20.38 -10.89
N LYS A 338 -6.54 21.06 -10.66
CA LYS A 338 -7.83 20.71 -11.28
C LYS A 338 -7.83 20.84 -12.82
N ASN A 339 -6.99 21.72 -13.38
CA ASN A 339 -6.86 21.87 -14.83
C ASN A 339 -5.93 20.83 -15.48
N ASN A 340 -5.04 20.19 -14.72
CA ASN A 340 -3.99 19.30 -15.24
C ASN A 340 -4.15 17.82 -14.86
N PHE A 341 -5.00 17.51 -13.88
CA PHE A 341 -5.24 16.16 -13.38
C PHE A 341 -6.72 15.80 -13.47
N ASP A 342 -7.03 14.75 -14.24
CA ASP A 342 -8.37 14.16 -14.30
C ASP A 342 -8.50 13.16 -13.15
N PHE A 343 -9.35 13.48 -12.18
CA PHE A 343 -9.55 12.69 -10.97
C PHE A 343 -10.65 11.62 -11.13
N ARG A 344 -11.25 11.44 -12.31
CA ARG A 344 -12.28 10.40 -12.49
C ARG A 344 -11.63 9.02 -12.49
N PRO A 345 -12.14 8.02 -11.74
CA PRO A 345 -11.46 6.72 -11.53
C PRO A 345 -11.05 5.99 -12.81
N GLY A 346 -11.93 5.96 -13.84
CA GLY A 346 -11.59 5.35 -15.13
C GLY A 346 -10.52 6.14 -15.90
N MET A 347 -10.49 7.46 -15.76
CA MET A 347 -9.49 8.33 -16.38
C MET A 347 -8.14 8.24 -15.66
N ILE A 348 -8.11 8.18 -14.33
CA ILE A 348 -6.88 7.88 -13.56
C ILE A 348 -6.31 6.53 -14.00
N THR A 349 -7.16 5.51 -14.10
CA THR A 349 -6.78 4.16 -14.50
C THR A 349 -6.11 4.13 -15.88
N ILE A 350 -6.62 4.89 -16.85
CA ILE A 350 -6.03 5.01 -18.19
C ILE A 350 -4.73 5.85 -18.15
N ASN A 351 -4.77 7.04 -17.53
CA ASN A 351 -3.66 8.00 -17.53
C ASN A 351 -2.41 7.47 -16.81
N LEU A 352 -2.57 6.52 -15.88
CA LEU A 352 -1.49 5.85 -15.15
C LEU A 352 -1.29 4.38 -15.61
N ASP A 353 -1.97 3.94 -16.67
CA ASP A 353 -1.91 2.58 -17.24
C ASP A 353 -2.19 1.45 -16.23
N LEU A 354 -3.01 1.68 -15.19
CA LEU A 354 -3.10 0.81 -14.01
C LEU A 354 -3.76 -0.57 -14.23
N LYS A 355 -4.14 -0.90 -15.46
CA LYS A 355 -4.66 -2.23 -15.83
C LYS A 355 -3.58 -3.20 -16.31
N LYS A 356 -2.35 -2.73 -16.55
CA LYS A 356 -1.20 -3.58 -16.87
C LYS A 356 -0.77 -4.36 -15.62
N GLY A 357 -0.99 -5.67 -15.62
CA GLY A 357 -0.50 -6.61 -14.59
C GLY A 357 0.61 -7.53 -15.09
N GLY A 358 0.96 -8.51 -14.27
CA GLY A 358 1.98 -9.54 -14.54
C GLY A 358 3.01 -9.61 -13.41
N ASP A 359 3.67 -8.49 -13.15
CA ASP A 359 4.73 -8.33 -12.15
C ASP A 359 4.79 -6.90 -11.56
N ARG A 360 3.72 -6.11 -11.72
CA ARG A 360 3.75 -4.67 -11.44
C ARG A 360 3.37 -4.31 -10.01
N PHE A 361 2.26 -4.83 -9.52
CA PHE A 361 1.72 -4.46 -8.21
C PHE A 361 2.49 -5.17 -7.08
N ILE A 362 2.95 -6.41 -7.29
CA ILE A 362 3.81 -7.11 -6.34
C ILE A 362 5.09 -6.32 -6.03
N LYS A 363 5.66 -5.62 -7.02
CA LYS A 363 6.79 -4.70 -6.80
C LYS A 363 6.44 -3.54 -5.87
N THR A 364 5.19 -3.07 -5.84
CA THR A 364 4.75 -1.99 -4.93
C THR A 364 4.55 -2.46 -3.49
N ALA A 365 4.18 -3.73 -3.31
CA ALA A 365 3.75 -4.31 -2.04
C ALA A 365 4.84 -4.46 -0.97
N ALA A 366 6.10 -4.15 -1.28
CA ALA A 366 7.19 -4.02 -0.31
C ALA A 366 8.05 -2.79 -0.63
N TYR A 367 8.67 -2.21 0.40
CA TYR A 367 9.57 -1.06 0.30
C TYR A 367 8.92 0.24 -0.25
N GLY A 368 7.62 0.44 0.04
CA GLY A 368 6.88 1.67 -0.25
C GLY A 368 6.35 1.76 -1.69
N HIS A 369 5.19 2.38 -1.86
CA HIS A 369 4.57 2.60 -3.18
C HIS A 369 5.09 3.85 -3.89
N PHE A 370 5.80 4.72 -3.18
CA PHE A 370 6.18 6.07 -3.63
C PHE A 370 7.69 6.33 -3.53
N GLY A 371 8.19 7.27 -4.33
CA GLY A 371 9.62 7.66 -4.36
C GLY A 371 10.55 6.61 -4.95
N ARG A 372 10.08 5.88 -5.98
CA ARG A 372 10.83 4.80 -6.64
C ARG A 372 10.83 5.02 -8.15
N ASP A 373 11.97 4.76 -8.77
CA ASP A 373 12.23 5.12 -10.18
C ASP A 373 11.99 3.96 -11.18
N ASP A 374 11.30 2.89 -10.74
CA ASP A 374 10.87 1.81 -11.63
C ASP A 374 9.85 2.37 -12.65
N PRO A 375 10.01 2.13 -13.96
CA PRO A 375 9.16 2.71 -15.00
C PRO A 375 7.69 2.26 -14.91
N ASP A 376 7.37 1.17 -14.22
CA ASP A 376 5.99 0.78 -13.97
C ASP A 376 5.28 1.68 -12.94
N PHE A 377 6.00 2.47 -12.15
CA PHE A 377 5.41 3.42 -11.21
C PHE A 377 5.11 4.76 -11.89
N THR A 378 4.19 4.70 -12.85
CA THR A 378 3.75 5.83 -13.69
C THR A 378 3.30 7.08 -12.91
N TRP A 379 2.87 6.92 -11.65
CA TRP A 379 2.54 8.03 -10.74
C TRP A 379 3.75 8.80 -10.21
N GLU A 380 4.96 8.22 -10.28
CA GLU A 380 6.22 8.89 -9.98
C GLU A 380 6.73 9.74 -11.17
N VAL A 381 6.13 9.61 -12.35
CA VAL A 381 6.43 10.45 -13.52
C VAL A 381 5.83 11.85 -13.31
N VAL A 382 6.71 12.85 -13.27
CA VAL A 382 6.34 14.26 -13.12
C VAL A 382 5.59 14.76 -14.36
N LYS A 383 4.40 15.33 -14.16
CA LYS A 383 3.70 16.08 -15.21
C LYS A 383 4.31 17.49 -15.32
N PRO A 384 4.65 17.98 -16.52
CA PRO A 384 4.98 19.39 -16.71
C PRO A 384 3.78 20.28 -16.40
N LEU A 385 3.97 21.33 -15.60
CA LEU A 385 2.91 22.27 -15.22
C LEU A 385 3.30 23.68 -15.68
N GLN A 386 2.39 24.36 -16.38
CA GLN A 386 2.59 25.75 -16.79
C GLN A 386 2.10 26.70 -15.68
N TRP A 387 2.99 27.59 -15.22
CA TRP A 387 2.67 28.59 -14.20
C TRP A 387 3.64 29.80 -14.30
N GLY A 388 3.08 31.00 -14.37
CA GLY A 388 3.84 32.23 -14.68
C GLY A 388 4.50 32.19 -16.07
N ASP A 389 5.46 33.08 -16.31
CA ASP A 389 6.17 33.21 -17.60
C ASP A 389 7.23 32.11 -17.84
N LYS A 390 7.28 31.07 -17.00
CA LYS A 390 8.25 29.98 -17.14
C LYS A 390 7.70 28.87 -18.02
N ALA A 391 8.44 28.59 -19.10
CA ALA A 391 8.29 27.34 -19.83
C ALA A 391 8.41 26.14 -18.86
N PRO A 392 7.69 25.02 -19.12
CA PRO A 392 7.78 23.83 -18.29
C PRO A 392 9.24 23.40 -18.11
N ALA A 393 9.62 23.07 -16.87
CA ALA A 393 10.95 22.57 -16.59
C ALA A 393 11.18 21.27 -17.40
N PRO A 394 12.36 21.07 -18.03
CA PRO A 394 12.67 19.79 -18.65
C PRO A 394 12.62 18.71 -17.57
N ALA A 395 11.99 17.58 -17.88
CA ALA A 395 11.98 16.43 -16.99
C ALA A 395 13.44 16.07 -16.62
N PRO A 396 13.74 15.73 -15.34
CA PRO A 396 15.08 15.31 -14.97
C PRO A 396 15.48 14.13 -15.85
N ALA A 397 16.67 14.22 -16.45
CA ALA A 397 17.17 13.13 -17.28
C ALA A 397 17.26 11.86 -16.42
N ALA A 398 16.65 10.78 -16.89
CA ALA A 398 16.79 9.48 -16.26
C ALA A 398 18.29 9.17 -16.14
N ILE A 399 18.77 8.94 -14.91
CA ILE A 399 20.13 8.49 -14.67
C ILE A 399 20.19 7.03 -15.11
N LEU A 400 20.38 6.83 -16.41
CA LEU A 400 20.80 5.55 -16.96
C LEU A 400 22.16 5.23 -16.34
N SER A 401 22.14 4.38 -15.33
CA SER A 401 23.35 3.77 -14.77
C SER A 401 24.09 3.09 -15.92
N THR A 402 25.27 3.62 -16.26
CA THR A 402 26.12 3.00 -17.26
C THR A 402 26.49 1.61 -16.77
N PRO A 403 26.15 0.53 -17.51
CA PRO A 403 26.53 -0.81 -17.09
C PRO A 403 28.07 -0.90 -17.04
N PRO A 404 28.64 -1.62 -16.07
CA PRO A 404 30.08 -1.73 -15.93
C PRO A 404 30.70 -2.34 -17.20
N ALA A 405 31.83 -1.78 -17.63
CA ALA A 405 32.51 -2.19 -18.85
C ALA A 405 32.98 -3.66 -18.74
N LEU A 406 32.32 -4.55 -19.48
CA LEU A 406 32.76 -5.93 -19.67
C LEU A 406 34.14 -5.96 -20.34
N GLN A 407 35.14 -6.52 -19.64
CA GLN A 407 36.43 -6.81 -20.23
C GLN A 407 36.32 -7.94 -21.28
N PRO A 408 37.09 -7.90 -22.38
CA PRO A 408 36.92 -8.84 -23.49
C PRO A 408 37.53 -10.22 -23.18
N HIS A 409 36.69 -11.19 -22.82
CA HIS A 409 37.10 -12.59 -22.75
C HIS A 409 36.95 -13.30 -24.11
N GLY A 410 38.09 -13.85 -24.57
CA GLY A 410 38.25 -15.00 -25.46
C GLY A 410 37.17 -15.33 -26.50
N VAL A 411 37.47 -15.05 -27.77
CA VAL A 411 36.72 -15.60 -28.90
C VAL A 411 36.93 -17.12 -28.99
N VAL A 412 35.85 -17.89 -28.83
CA VAL A 412 35.79 -19.30 -29.22
C VAL A 412 34.70 -19.48 -30.29
N SER A 413 35.13 -19.80 -31.51
CA SER A 413 34.27 -19.87 -32.70
C SER A 413 33.83 -21.31 -32.99
N HIS A 414 32.51 -21.57 -33.03
CA HIS A 414 31.93 -22.80 -33.62
C HIS A 414 30.71 -22.45 -34.51
N PRO A 415 30.32 -23.32 -35.47
CA PRO A 415 29.84 -22.84 -36.79
C PRO A 415 28.33 -22.64 -36.96
N ARG A 416 27.99 -21.80 -37.95
CA ARG A 416 26.61 -21.40 -38.32
C ARG A 416 25.81 -22.53 -38.97
N MET A 417 24.58 -22.76 -38.48
CA MET A 417 23.57 -23.56 -39.17
C MET A 417 22.74 -22.68 -40.11
N ARG A 418 22.60 -23.06 -41.39
CA ARG A 418 21.74 -22.36 -42.37
C ARG A 418 20.31 -22.90 -42.29
N VAL A 419 19.33 -22.02 -42.09
CA VAL A 419 17.91 -22.34 -42.31
C VAL A 419 17.55 -22.05 -43.78
N LEU A 420 16.98 -23.03 -44.46
CA LEU A 420 16.57 -22.94 -45.86
C LEU A 420 15.07 -22.65 -45.95
N LEU A 421 14.67 -21.52 -46.53
CA LEU A 421 13.27 -21.24 -46.87
C LEU A 421 12.89 -22.00 -48.15
N ARG A 422 11.78 -22.75 -48.11
CA ARG A 422 11.09 -23.25 -49.32
C ARG A 422 9.70 -22.60 -49.43
N ARG A 423 9.41 -22.06 -50.60
CA ARG A 423 8.04 -21.78 -51.06
C ARG A 423 7.39 -23.07 -51.57
N GLY A 424 6.07 -23.13 -51.54
CA GLY A 424 5.24 -24.11 -52.26
C GLY A 424 3.89 -23.47 -52.59
N ASP A 425 3.53 -23.47 -53.88
CA ASP A 425 2.28 -22.90 -54.40
C ASP A 425 1.19 -23.97 -54.62
N GLY A 426 -0.08 -23.54 -54.63
CA GLY A 426 -1.24 -24.27 -55.15
C GLY A 426 -2.02 -25.13 -54.14
N GLY A 427 -3.35 -25.22 -54.19
CA GLY A 427 -4.32 -24.47 -55.01
C GLY A 427 -5.75 -25.05 -54.93
N VAL A 428 -6.76 -24.16 -55.00
CA VAL A 428 -8.17 -24.33 -55.44
C VAL A 428 -9.01 -25.52 -54.90
N GLY A 429 -10.17 -25.24 -54.27
CA GLY A 429 -11.24 -26.24 -54.07
C GLY A 429 -12.43 -25.87 -53.16
N ASP A 430 -13.41 -25.12 -53.68
CA ASP A 430 -14.82 -25.06 -53.23
C ASP A 430 -15.66 -25.73 -54.37
N PRO A 431 -16.91 -26.30 -54.24
CA PRO A 431 -17.96 -25.95 -53.27
C PRO A 431 -18.90 -27.06 -52.73
N ARG A 432 -19.66 -26.77 -51.65
CA ARG A 432 -21.16 -26.75 -51.60
C ARG A 432 -21.80 -26.84 -50.19
N ARG A 433 -22.67 -25.85 -49.91
CA ARG A 433 -24.05 -25.92 -49.35
C ARG A 433 -24.44 -27.02 -48.35
N GLN A 434 -24.98 -26.61 -47.20
CA GLN A 434 -26.36 -27.04 -46.84
C GLN A 434 -27.08 -26.13 -45.84
N GLU A 435 -28.41 -26.21 -45.91
CA GLU A 435 -29.41 -25.38 -45.22
C GLU A 435 -30.51 -26.34 -44.64
N ILE A 436 -31.38 -26.04 -43.66
CA ILE A 436 -31.87 -24.76 -43.10
C ILE A 436 -32.65 -24.95 -41.75
N HIS A 437 -32.81 -23.88 -40.94
CA HIS A 437 -33.96 -23.60 -40.02
C HIS A 437 -34.08 -24.16 -38.56
N PRO A 438 -34.93 -23.56 -37.66
CA PRO A 438 -34.43 -23.10 -36.34
C PRO A 438 -35.36 -23.28 -35.09
N GLN A 439 -34.89 -22.76 -33.94
CA GLN A 439 -35.65 -22.33 -32.73
C GLN A 439 -36.33 -23.43 -31.88
N PRO A 440 -36.49 -23.19 -30.57
CA PRO A 440 -37.75 -22.60 -30.10
C PRO A 440 -37.57 -21.40 -29.14
N ARG A 441 -38.58 -20.52 -29.13
CA ARG A 441 -38.77 -19.47 -28.11
C ARG A 441 -39.44 -20.04 -26.87
N VAL A 442 -39.09 -19.53 -25.69
CA VAL A 442 -39.91 -19.67 -24.47
C VAL A 442 -40.64 -18.35 -24.22
N LEU A 443 -41.95 -18.46 -23.95
CA LEU A 443 -42.85 -17.36 -23.65
C LEU A 443 -42.88 -17.14 -22.12
N CYS A 444 -42.76 -15.88 -21.66
CA CYS A 444 -43.16 -15.51 -20.31
C CYS A 444 -44.21 -14.40 -20.39
N PHE A 445 -45.30 -14.57 -19.63
CA PHE A 445 -46.42 -13.63 -19.56
C PHE A 445 -46.04 -12.39 -18.74
N LEU A 446 -46.47 -11.21 -19.20
CA LEU A 446 -46.60 -10.01 -18.38
C LEU A 446 -48.09 -9.71 -18.18
N GLY A 447 -48.52 -9.63 -16.92
CA GLY A 447 -49.82 -9.07 -16.55
C GLY A 447 -49.76 -7.54 -16.45
N PRO A 448 -50.89 -6.83 -16.62
CA PRO A 448 -50.91 -5.37 -16.61
C PRO A 448 -50.81 -4.81 -15.18
N GLY A 449 -50.00 -3.75 -15.02
CA GLY A 449 -49.93 -2.92 -13.82
C GLY A 449 -50.08 -1.45 -14.23
N GLU A 450 -50.99 -0.75 -13.56
CA GLU A 450 -51.68 0.47 -14.00
C GLU A 450 -50.82 1.72 -14.29
N GLU A 451 -51.45 2.63 -15.04
CA GLU A 451 -50.96 3.95 -15.42
C GLU A 451 -50.79 4.89 -14.22
N SER A 452 -49.80 5.79 -14.30
CA SER A 452 -50.09 7.22 -14.14
C SER A 452 -48.97 8.07 -14.74
N ALA A 453 -49.32 8.85 -15.76
CA ALA A 453 -48.45 9.88 -16.32
C ALA A 453 -48.63 11.20 -15.55
N GLY A 454 -47.54 11.93 -15.30
CA GLY A 454 -47.57 13.23 -14.64
C GLY A 454 -46.43 14.14 -15.08
N ASN A 455 -46.77 15.19 -15.84
CA ASN A 455 -45.88 16.27 -16.29
C ASN A 455 -46.78 17.43 -16.79
N PRO A 456 -46.37 18.73 -16.81
CA PRO A 456 -45.27 19.43 -16.15
C PRO A 456 -45.73 20.64 -15.26
N ASP A 457 -44.75 21.33 -14.68
CA ASP A 457 -44.71 22.78 -14.36
C ASP A 457 -45.79 23.48 -13.49
N ARG A 458 -45.34 24.03 -12.34
CA ARG A 458 -45.70 25.41 -11.92
C ARG A 458 -44.77 26.05 -10.84
N VAL A 459 -44.03 27.07 -11.28
CA VAL A 459 -43.82 28.39 -10.63
C VAL A 459 -43.18 28.48 -9.21
N ALA A 460 -41.86 28.69 -9.21
CA ALA A 460 -41.11 29.86 -8.70
C ALA A 460 -41.48 30.62 -7.37
N ARG A 461 -40.41 30.82 -6.56
CA ARG A 461 -40.10 31.93 -5.61
C ARG A 461 -40.94 32.09 -4.32
N LEU A 462 -40.25 32.15 -3.17
CA LEU A 462 -40.00 33.41 -2.41
C LEU A 462 -39.12 33.20 -1.14
N LEU A 463 -38.09 34.05 -1.04
CA LEU A 463 -37.44 34.66 0.16
C LEU A 463 -37.50 33.99 1.55
N GLY A 464 -36.32 33.86 2.18
CA GLY A 464 -35.96 34.84 3.22
C GLY A 464 -35.81 34.39 4.69
N ALA A 465 -34.57 34.52 5.19
CA ALA A 465 -34.18 34.83 6.58
C ALA A 465 -34.21 33.69 7.65
N PRO A 466 -33.39 33.80 8.72
CA PRO A 466 -32.87 32.63 9.44
C PRO A 466 -33.49 32.39 10.82
N PHE A 467 -33.42 31.14 11.31
CA PHE A 467 -33.76 30.80 12.70
C PHE A 467 -32.52 30.68 13.60
N ALA A 468 -32.55 31.41 14.72
CA ALA A 468 -31.46 31.48 15.68
C ALA A 468 -31.47 30.28 16.65
N TRP A 469 -30.27 29.79 16.99
CA TRP A 469 -30.07 28.83 18.07
C TRP A 469 -30.33 29.49 19.45
N ARG A 470 -31.25 28.92 20.24
CA ARG A 470 -31.32 29.13 21.70
C ARG A 470 -31.24 27.80 22.43
N ARG A 471 -30.38 27.76 23.47
CA ARG A 471 -30.25 26.61 24.38
C ARG A 471 -31.50 26.49 25.26
N GLY A 472 -32.02 25.28 25.44
CA GLY A 472 -33.11 24.93 26.35
C GLY A 472 -32.77 23.67 27.15
N ARG A 473 -33.25 23.58 28.40
CA ARG A 473 -32.82 22.58 29.39
C ARG A 473 -33.63 21.27 29.35
N GLN A 474 -32.91 20.15 29.45
CA GLN A 474 -33.08 19.09 30.45
C GLN A 474 -34.50 18.81 31.00
N LEU A 475 -35.06 17.64 30.66
CA LEU A 475 -36.09 16.94 31.43
C LEU A 475 -35.74 15.44 31.53
N ARG A 476 -36.17 14.81 32.64
CA ARG A 476 -35.96 13.38 32.94
C ARG A 476 -37.05 12.52 32.29
N GLY A 477 -36.76 11.24 32.07
CA GLY A 477 -37.76 10.21 31.79
C GLY A 477 -37.17 8.82 31.95
N ASP A 478 -37.66 8.06 32.94
CA ASP A 478 -37.25 6.67 33.16
C ASP A 478 -37.76 5.74 32.04
N ARG A 479 -36.92 4.75 31.70
CA ARG A 479 -37.37 3.36 31.48
C ARG A 479 -36.17 2.41 31.50
N GLY A 480 -36.22 1.41 32.38
CA GLY A 480 -35.17 0.40 32.50
C GLY A 480 -35.37 -0.78 31.56
N CYS A 481 -34.27 -1.43 31.18
CA CYS A 481 -34.26 -2.80 30.65
C CYS A 481 -33.53 -3.70 31.65
N GLY A 482 -34.13 -4.85 31.98
CA GLY A 482 -33.60 -5.77 32.99
C GLY A 482 -32.46 -6.64 32.46
N PHE A 483 -31.47 -6.88 33.31
CA PHE A 483 -30.52 -7.98 33.16
C PHE A 483 -30.90 -9.13 34.09
N LEU A 484 -31.03 -10.33 33.53
CA LEU A 484 -31.27 -11.55 34.29
C LEU A 484 -30.03 -11.92 35.12
N ARG A 485 -30.20 -11.97 36.45
CA ARG A 485 -29.34 -12.77 37.34
C ARG A 485 -30.03 -14.12 37.57
N ALA A 486 -29.25 -15.19 37.55
CA ALA A 486 -29.65 -16.48 38.12
C ALA A 486 -28.72 -16.78 39.31
N ASP A 487 -29.29 -16.82 40.51
CA ASP A 487 -28.59 -17.20 41.74
C ASP A 487 -28.62 -18.72 41.99
N ALA A 488 -27.61 -19.22 42.70
CA ALA A 488 -27.39 -20.64 42.93
C ALA A 488 -28.02 -21.19 44.23
N ARG A 489 -28.31 -22.50 44.25
CA ARG A 489 -28.46 -23.43 45.40
C ARG A 489 -28.74 -24.86 44.83
N ALA A 490 -28.29 -25.99 45.39
CA ALA A 490 -27.43 -26.22 46.55
C ALA A 490 -26.74 -27.61 46.55
N ALA A 491 -25.59 -27.68 47.23
CA ALA A 491 -25.08 -28.78 48.08
C ALA A 491 -24.78 -30.21 47.54
N HIS A 492 -23.53 -30.66 47.73
CA HIS A 492 -23.22 -31.83 48.60
C HIS A 492 -21.76 -31.83 49.12
N ALA A 493 -21.57 -32.54 50.24
CA ALA A 493 -20.34 -32.82 51.03
C ALA A 493 -19.25 -33.63 50.27
N VAL A 494 -17.99 -33.87 50.69
CA VAL A 494 -17.08 -33.41 51.79
C VAL A 494 -15.64 -33.83 51.38
N GLY A 495 -14.58 -33.10 51.78
CA GLY A 495 -13.19 -33.56 51.54
C GLY A 495 -12.09 -32.62 52.06
N SER A 496 -11.43 -33.00 53.16
CA SER A 496 -10.43 -32.18 53.86
C SER A 496 -8.99 -32.31 53.32
N ARG A 497 -8.19 -31.23 53.33
CA ARG A 497 -6.90 -31.11 54.11
C ARG A 497 -6.14 -29.77 53.90
N ARG A 498 -5.92 -29.07 55.01
CA ARG A 498 -4.85 -28.10 55.42
C ARG A 498 -4.20 -27.12 54.39
N PRO A 499 -4.14 -25.81 54.69
CA PRO A 499 -3.30 -24.84 53.96
C PRO A 499 -1.89 -24.65 54.58
N HIS A 500 -0.89 -24.33 53.76
CA HIS A 500 0.41 -23.84 54.19
C HIS A 500 0.40 -22.32 54.47
N ARG A 501 1.14 -21.89 55.50
CA ARG A 501 1.33 -20.46 55.83
C ARG A 501 2.32 -19.81 54.86
N CYS A 502 1.99 -18.67 54.29
CA CYS A 502 2.96 -17.76 53.68
C CYS A 502 3.26 -16.59 54.63
N ARG A 503 4.54 -16.26 54.85
CA ARG A 503 4.98 -15.19 55.76
C ARG A 503 4.96 -13.83 55.05
N ARG A 504 4.54 -12.78 55.76
CA ARG A 504 4.81 -11.38 55.35
C ARG A 504 6.25 -11.01 55.67
N LEU A 505 6.88 -10.23 54.81
CA LEU A 505 8.06 -9.41 55.11
C LEU A 505 7.64 -7.92 55.11
N PRO A 506 8.28 -7.05 55.91
CA PRO A 506 7.85 -5.66 56.10
C PRO A 506 8.30 -4.74 54.96
N GLN A 507 7.57 -3.64 54.79
CA GLN A 507 7.97 -2.50 53.96
C GLN A 507 8.74 -1.50 54.82
N ASP A 508 9.98 -1.19 54.49
CA ASP A 508 10.69 -0.05 55.07
C ASP A 508 10.35 1.24 54.33
N ARG A 509 10.08 2.29 55.12
CA ARG A 509 9.87 3.65 54.63
C ARG A 509 11.20 4.40 54.63
N ILE A 510 11.53 5.05 53.52
CA ILE A 510 12.52 6.14 53.49
C ILE A 510 11.84 7.36 52.86
N LEU A 511 12.03 8.53 53.47
CA LEU A 511 11.40 9.79 53.09
C LEU A 511 12.38 10.94 53.38
N VAL A 512 12.53 11.85 52.41
CA VAL A 512 13.24 13.17 52.45
C VAL A 512 14.76 13.11 52.76
N ARG A 513 15.64 13.99 52.22
CA ARG A 513 15.52 15.40 51.78
C ARG A 513 16.28 15.74 50.47
N PRO A 514 15.99 16.92 49.86
CA PRO A 514 16.62 17.36 48.61
C PRO A 514 17.89 18.20 48.80
N VAL A 515 18.75 18.17 47.77
CA VAL A 515 19.60 19.27 47.28
C VAL A 515 19.58 19.18 45.76
#